data_AF-A0A315XHE8-F1
#
_entry.id   AF-A0A315XHE8-F1
#
_cell.length_a   1.000
_cell.length_b   1.000
_cell.length_c   1.000
_cell.angle_alpha   90.00
_cell.angle_beta   90.00
_cell.angle_gamma   90.00
#
_symmetry.space_group_name_H-M   'P 1'
#
loop_
_entity.id
_entity.type
_entity.pdbx_description
1 polymer ?
#
loop_
_entity_poly.entity_id
_entity_poly.type
_entity_poly.pdbx_seq_one_letter_code
_entity_poly.pdbx_strand_id
1 'polypeptide(L)'
;MKKYLINILYGFLAWLIPFVASFFFYTREGELTINILFFKSIMIVVGSFSAAFLLVSYFKKINADYFTQIEVMYLAIPAMSIAVGTALENKK
;
A
#
# COMPACT_ATOMS: atom_id res chain seq x y z
N MET A 1 10.99 -11.21 -4.05
CA MET A 1 10.39 -10.86 -5.36
C MET A 1 8.95 -10.34 -5.29
N LYS A 2 8.03 -10.98 -4.52
CA LYS A 2 6.61 -10.54 -4.42
C LYS A 2 6.42 -9.08 -3.95
N LYS A 3 7.25 -8.58 -3.02
CA LYS A 3 7.12 -7.21 -2.47
C LYS A 3 7.36 -6.12 -3.53
N TYR A 4 8.40 -6.26 -4.36
CA TYR A 4 8.68 -5.33 -5.45
C TYR A 4 7.59 -5.36 -6.54
N LEU A 5 7.07 -6.55 -6.85
CA LEU A 5 5.96 -6.70 -7.80
C LEU A 5 4.70 -5.99 -7.31
N ILE A 6 4.39 -6.08 -6.00
CA ILE A 6 3.28 -5.36 -5.39
C ILE A 6 3.49 -3.84 -5.52
N ASN A 7 4.69 -3.33 -5.24
CA ASN A 7 4.96 -1.89 -5.37
C ASN A 7 4.76 -1.39 -6.81
N ILE A 8 5.24 -2.14 -7.79
CA ILE A 8 5.06 -1.83 -9.21
C ILE A 8 3.57 -1.86 -9.58
N LEU A 9 2.82 -2.84 -9.07
CA LEU A 9 1.39 -2.95 -9.32
C LEU A 9 0.61 -1.75 -8.76
N TYR A 10 0.89 -1.33 -7.52
CA TYR A 10 0.22 -0.16 -6.92
C TYR A 10 0.56 1.13 -7.65
N GLY A 11 1.80 1.31 -8.11
CA GLY A 11 2.19 2.43 -8.97
C GLY A 11 1.47 2.42 -10.32
N PHE A 12 1.36 1.23 -10.94
CA PHE A 12 0.61 1.05 -12.18
C PHE A 12 -0.88 1.35 -11.98
N LEU A 13 -1.52 0.88 -10.91
CA LEU A 13 -2.92 1.17 -10.59
C LEU A 13 -3.15 2.67 -10.34
N ALA A 14 -2.24 3.34 -9.65
CA ALA A 14 -2.35 4.77 -9.36
C ALA A 14 -2.34 5.62 -10.63
N TRP A 15 -1.60 5.18 -11.67
CA TRP A 15 -1.61 5.80 -12.99
C TRP A 15 -2.81 5.34 -13.85
N LEU A 16 -3.17 4.06 -13.79
CA LEU A 16 -4.24 3.48 -14.60
C LEU A 16 -5.60 4.10 -14.29
N ILE A 17 -5.87 4.45 -13.03
CA ILE A 17 -7.16 5.03 -12.63
C ILE A 17 -7.45 6.37 -13.33
N PRO A 18 -6.61 7.42 -13.22
CA PRO A 18 -6.83 8.66 -13.97
C PRO A 18 -6.76 8.45 -15.48
N PHE A 19 -5.96 7.51 -15.99
CA PHE A 19 -5.94 7.16 -17.40
C PHE A 19 -7.30 6.60 -17.89
N VAL A 20 -7.87 5.62 -17.18
CA VAL A 20 -9.18 5.05 -17.51
C VAL A 20 -10.28 6.09 -17.34
N ALA A 21 -10.20 6.92 -16.30
CA ALA A 21 -11.13 8.02 -16.09
C ALA A 21 -11.10 9.03 -17.24
N SER A 22 -9.95 9.23 -17.90
CA SER A 22 -9.85 10.17 -19.02
C SER A 22 -10.73 9.80 -20.21
N PHE A 23 -10.91 8.51 -20.53
CA PHE A 23 -11.71 8.06 -21.67
C PHE A 23 -13.17 8.51 -21.61
N PHE A 24 -13.71 8.74 -20.41
CA PHE A 24 -15.08 9.25 -20.23
C PHE A 24 -15.26 10.72 -20.68
N PHE A 25 -14.15 11.46 -20.85
CA PHE A 25 -14.16 12.87 -21.24
C PHE A 25 -13.72 13.11 -22.69
N TYR A 26 -13.42 12.05 -23.44
CA TYR A 26 -13.03 12.13 -24.85
C TYR A 26 -14.15 11.64 -25.76
N THR A 27 -14.37 12.33 -26.88
CA THR A 27 -15.27 11.88 -27.95
C THR A 27 -14.63 10.75 -28.76
N ARG A 28 -15.43 10.11 -29.63
CA ARG A 28 -14.92 9.12 -30.59
C ARG A 28 -13.95 9.73 -31.60
N GLU A 29 -14.02 11.04 -31.86
CA GLU A 29 -13.06 11.74 -32.72
C GLU A 29 -11.76 12.14 -31.97
N GLY A 30 -11.69 11.92 -30.66
CA GLY A 30 -10.52 12.29 -29.85
C GLY A 30 -10.54 13.74 -29.35
N GLU A 31 -11.69 14.43 -29.44
CA GLU A 31 -11.84 15.77 -28.90
C GLU A 31 -12.28 15.73 -27.43
N LEU A 32 -11.88 16.75 -26.66
CA LEU A 32 -12.29 16.89 -25.27
C LEU A 32 -13.73 17.40 -25.22
N THR A 33 -14.62 16.71 -24.52
CA THR A 33 -16.04 17.13 -24.39
C THR A 33 -16.21 18.38 -23.50
N ILE A 34 -15.20 18.69 -22.70
CA ILE A 34 -15.19 19.79 -21.72
C ILE A 34 -13.99 20.70 -21.94
N ASN A 35 -13.94 21.82 -21.20
CA ASN A 35 -12.78 22.70 -21.22
C ASN A 35 -11.53 21.98 -20.68
N ILE A 36 -10.39 22.18 -21.33
CA ILE A 36 -9.10 21.58 -20.96
C ILE A 36 -8.67 21.85 -19.52
N LEU A 37 -8.95 23.05 -18.98
CA LEU A 37 -8.63 23.38 -17.61
C LEU A 37 -9.51 22.59 -16.63
N PHE A 38 -10.79 22.48 -16.94
CA PHE A 38 -11.73 21.71 -16.12
C PHE A 38 -11.38 20.22 -16.10
N PHE A 39 -11.02 19.67 -17.27
CA PHE A 39 -10.51 18.31 -17.39
C PHE A 39 -9.26 18.09 -16.53
N LYS A 40 -8.27 18.98 -16.60
CA LYS A 40 -7.06 18.89 -15.78
C LYS A 40 -7.36 18.90 -14.29
N SER A 41 -8.28 19.76 -13.84
CA SER A 41 -8.71 19.80 -12.44
C SER A 41 -9.35 18.48 -12.00
N ILE A 42 -10.24 17.90 -12.82
CA ILE A 42 -10.85 16.58 -12.52
C ILE A 42 -9.77 15.50 -12.44
N MET A 43 -8.84 15.47 -13.40
CA MET A 43 -7.75 14.47 -13.41
C MET A 43 -6.84 14.59 -12.19
N ILE A 44 -6.54 15.80 -11.72
CA ILE A 44 -5.78 16.02 -10.48
C ILE A 44 -6.55 15.49 -9.28
N VAL A 45 -7.86 15.77 -9.18
CA VAL A 45 -8.69 15.28 -8.06
C VAL A 45 -8.80 13.76 -8.08
N VAL A 46 -9.10 13.16 -9.23
CA VAL A 46 -9.21 11.71 -9.41
C VAL A 46 -7.87 11.02 -9.09
N GLY A 47 -6.77 11.55 -9.61
CA GLY A 47 -5.43 11.02 -9.34
C GLY A 47 -5.02 11.14 -7.87
N SER A 48 -5.35 12.27 -7.22
CA SER A 48 -5.04 12.46 -5.79
C SER A 48 -5.86 11.52 -4.92
N PHE A 49 -7.15 11.36 -5.22
CA PHE A 49 -8.04 10.49 -4.47
C PHE A 49 -7.67 9.02 -4.64
N SER A 50 -7.38 8.59 -5.87
CA SER A 50 -6.96 7.21 -6.16
C SER A 50 -5.62 6.89 -5.51
N ALA A 51 -4.64 7.80 -5.58
CA ALA A 51 -3.35 7.64 -4.94
C ALA A 51 -3.48 7.55 -3.42
N ALA A 52 -4.26 8.44 -2.79
CA ALA A 52 -4.49 8.40 -1.35
C ALA A 52 -5.15 7.07 -0.92
N PHE A 53 -6.18 6.62 -1.65
CA PHE A 53 -6.85 5.35 -1.36
C PHE A 53 -5.91 4.14 -1.51
N LEU A 54 -5.14 4.08 -2.60
CA LEU A 54 -4.16 3.02 -2.83
C LEU A 54 -3.05 3.02 -1.79
N LEU A 55 -2.58 4.20 -1.37
CA LEU A 55 -1.55 4.35 -0.35
C LEU A 55 -2.04 3.84 1.02
N VAL A 56 -3.26 4.20 1.44
CA VAL A 56 -3.85 3.70 2.68
C VAL A 56 -4.02 2.17 2.63
N SER A 57 -4.48 1.63 1.50
CA SER A 57 -4.60 0.18 1.30
C SER A 57 -3.24 -0.52 1.35
N TYR A 58 -2.22 0.07 0.74
CA TYR A 58 -0.85 -0.42 0.76
C TYR A 58 -0.28 -0.48 2.19
N PHE A 59 -0.43 0.60 2.97
CA PHE A 59 0.02 0.64 4.36
C PHE A 59 -0.75 -0.33 5.26
N LYS A 60 -2.06 -0.53 5.06
CA LYS A 60 -2.81 -1.56 5.80
C LYS A 60 -2.25 -2.95 5.55
N LYS A 61 -1.91 -3.27 4.31
CA LYS A 61 -1.36 -4.58 3.92
C LYS A 61 0.05 -4.81 4.49
N ILE A 62 0.86 -3.75 4.55
CA ILE A 62 2.19 -3.81 5.19
C ILE A 62 2.06 -3.96 6.70
N ASN A 63 1.26 -3.13 7.35
CA ASN A 63 1.16 -3.12 8.81
C ASN A 63 0.66 -4.47 9.38
N ALA A 64 -0.19 -5.21 8.68
CA ALA A 64 -0.63 -6.54 9.12
C ALA A 64 0.53 -7.54 9.28
N ASP A 65 1.50 -7.55 8.35
CA ASP A 65 2.67 -8.43 8.43
C ASP A 65 3.66 -7.96 9.50
N TYR A 66 3.85 -6.64 9.66
CA TYR A 66 4.79 -6.10 10.64
C TYR A 66 4.27 -6.20 12.07
N PHE A 67 2.98 -5.99 12.33
CA PHE A 67 2.42 -6.13 13.69
C PHE A 67 2.59 -7.56 14.22
N THR A 68 2.34 -8.56 13.37
CA THR A 68 2.51 -9.98 13.72
C THR A 68 3.98 -10.30 14.03
N GLN A 69 4.94 -9.77 13.25
CA GLN A 69 6.37 -9.96 13.54
C GLN A 69 6.82 -9.24 14.80
N ILE A 70 6.29 -8.04 15.06
CA ILE A 70 6.62 -7.24 16.23
C ILE A 70 6.10 -7.93 17.50
N GLU A 71 4.87 -8.43 17.51
CA GLU A 71 4.30 -9.19 18.65
C GLU A 71 5.10 -10.47 18.93
N VAL A 72 5.44 -11.24 17.90
CA VAL A 72 6.24 -12.47 18.06
C VAL A 72 7.62 -12.16 18.62
N MET A 73 8.26 -11.06 18.19
CA MET A 73 9.57 -10.65 18.72
C MET A 73 9.49 -10.18 20.17
N TYR A 74 8.42 -9.47 20.56
CA TYR A 74 8.20 -9.06 21.95
C TYR A 74 7.93 -10.25 22.88
N LEU A 75 7.28 -11.32 22.41
CA LEU A 75 7.07 -12.55 23.17
C LEU A 75 8.30 -13.46 23.23
N ALA A 76 9.13 -13.46 22.18
CA ALA A 76 10.32 -14.31 22.11
C ALA A 76 11.40 -13.93 23.13
N ILE A 77 11.60 -12.63 23.39
CA ILE A 77 12.61 -12.13 24.34
C ILE A 77 12.37 -12.68 25.77
N PRO A 78 11.20 -12.48 26.41
CA PRO A 78 10.96 -13.01 27.74
C PRO A 78 10.93 -14.54 27.79
N ALA A 79 10.42 -15.21 26.75
CA ALA A 79 10.46 -16.66 26.66
C ALA A 79 11.90 -17.20 26.67
N MET A 80 12.82 -16.54 25.94
CA MET A 80 14.24 -16.90 25.92
C MET A 80 14.90 -16.65 27.28
N SER A 81 14.59 -15.52 27.93
CA SER A 81 15.11 -15.21 29.27
C SER A 81 14.68 -16.24 30.31
N ILE A 82 13.43 -16.70 30.27
CA ILE A 82 12.92 -17.75 31.17
C ILE A 82 13.60 -19.08 30.85
N ALA A 83 13.68 -19.48 29.57
CA ALA A 83 14.30 -20.74 29.17
C ALA A 83 15.78 -20.83 29.54
N VAL A 84 16.53 -19.73 29.39
CA VAL A 84 17.93 -19.65 29.83
C VAL A 84 18.03 -19.72 31.35
N GLY A 85 17.14 -19.03 32.08
CA GLY A 85 17.09 -19.07 33.54
C GLY A 85 16.86 -20.49 34.07
N THR A 86 15.87 -21.21 33.54
CA THR A 86 15.56 -22.57 33.97
C THR A 86 16.65 -23.58 33.56
N ALA A 87 17.28 -23.40 32.40
CA ALA A 87 18.39 -24.25 31.98
C ALA A 87 19.65 -24.10 32.86
N LEU A 88 19.89 -22.91 33.40
CA LEU A 88 21.00 -22.65 34.32
C LEU A 88 20.71 -23.15 35.74
N GLU A 89 19.46 -23.07 36.18
CA GLU A 89 19.03 -23.58 37.49
C GLU A 89 19.10 -25.10 37.58
N ASN A 90 18.67 -25.82 36.53
CA ASN A 90 18.75 -27.29 36.45
C ASN A 90 20.18 -27.85 36.29
N LYS A 91 21.19 -27.00 36.07
CA LYS A 91 22.60 -27.42 35.98
C LYS A 91 23.37 -27.31 37.30
N LYS A 92 22.75 -26.74 38.35
CA LYS A 92 23.27 -26.76 39.73
C LYS A 92 22.76 -27.97 40.48
#